data_AF-A0A2V9UES2-F1
#
_entry.id   AF-A0A2V9UES2-F1
#
_cell.length_a   1.000
_cell.length_b   1.000
_cell.length_c   1.000
_cell.angle_alpha   90.00
_cell.angle_beta   90.00
_cell.angle_gamma   90.00
#
_symmetry.space_group_name_H-M   'P 1'
#
loop_
_entity.id
_entity.type
_entity.pdbx_description
1 polymer ?
#
loop_
_entity_poly.entity_id
_entity_poly.type
_entity_poly.pdbx_seq_one_letter_code
_entity_poly.pdbx_strand_id
1 'polypeptide(L)'
;MCFGFFTLAMALASGSIGQMHQRTYPKPPGPAVEQQDQTSDAKSIHRLDTVTMEREARELSALATSIPADVEQLKKGLLPSDAVDKLRRIEKLSKQLRAQIRP
;
A
#
# COMPACT_ATOMS: atom_id res chain seq x y z
N MET A 1 -28.79 18.89 11.91
CA MET A 1 -28.19 18.84 10.57
C MET A 1 -27.52 20.19 10.31
N CYS A 2 -26.23 20.31 10.61
CA CYS A 2 -25.43 21.51 10.35
C CYS A 2 -24.00 21.02 10.07
N PHE A 3 -23.54 21.03 8.82
CA PHE A 3 -22.14 21.18 8.40
C PHE A 3 -22.15 21.30 6.87
N GLY A 4 -22.74 22.39 6.40
CA GLY A 4 -22.45 22.92 5.08
C GLY A 4 -21.25 23.87 5.18
N PHE A 5 -20.54 24.04 4.05
CA PHE A 5 -19.45 24.98 3.81
C PHE A 5 -18.04 24.52 4.20
N PHE A 6 -17.48 23.59 3.43
CA PHE A 6 -16.03 23.56 3.18
C PHE A 6 -15.72 23.30 1.70
N THR A 7 -16.23 24.17 0.82
CA THR A 7 -15.84 24.21 -0.60
C THR A 7 -15.48 25.63 -0.98
N LEU A 8 -14.21 25.98 -0.79
CA LEU A 8 -13.57 27.21 -1.24
C LEU A 8 -12.05 26.95 -1.20
N ALA A 9 -11.22 27.12 -2.22
CA ALA A 9 -11.37 27.66 -3.56
C ALA A 9 -10.38 26.95 -4.49
N MET A 10 -10.84 26.70 -5.71
CA MET A 10 -10.00 26.49 -6.88
C MET A 10 -9.33 27.83 -7.23
N ALA A 11 -8.01 27.90 -7.21
CA ALA A 11 -7.24 29.03 -7.75
C ALA A 11 -6.11 28.51 -8.64
N LEU A 12 -6.23 28.92 -9.90
CA LEU A 12 -5.39 28.62 -11.04
C LEU A 12 -4.00 29.23 -10.86
N ALA A 13 -2.95 28.44 -11.07
CA ALA A 13 -1.61 28.96 -11.35
C ALA A 13 -1.04 28.22 -12.57
N SER A 14 -1.31 28.79 -13.75
CA SER A 14 -0.60 28.49 -14.98
C SER A 14 0.86 28.91 -14.84
N GLY A 15 1.77 27.94 -14.96
CA GLY A 15 3.22 28.17 -14.99
C GLY A 15 3.86 27.55 -16.23
N SER A 16 4.18 28.42 -17.21
CA SER A 16 5.14 28.32 -18.32
C SER A 16 5.56 26.94 -18.88
N ILE A 17 5.19 26.71 -20.15
CA ILE A 17 5.81 25.74 -21.06
C ILE A 17 7.24 26.19 -21.37
N GLY A 18 8.24 25.52 -20.78
CA GLY A 18 9.64 25.65 -21.16
C GLY A 18 9.96 24.73 -22.35
N GLN A 19 10.14 25.32 -23.53
CA GLN A 19 10.71 24.64 -24.70
C GLN A 19 12.22 24.46 -24.48
N MET A 20 12.65 23.24 -24.17
CA MET A 20 14.08 22.88 -24.20
C MET A 20 14.42 22.15 -25.50
N HIS A 21 15.36 22.79 -26.21
CA HIS A 21 16.12 22.35 -27.38
C HIS A 21 16.27 20.83 -27.55
N GLN A 22 15.82 20.31 -28.70
CA GLN A 22 16.11 18.96 -29.17
C GLN A 22 17.61 18.85 -29.51
N ARG A 23 18.41 18.30 -28.58
CA ARG A 23 19.75 17.82 -28.91
C ARG A 23 19.62 16.55 -29.74
N THR A 24 19.99 16.62 -31.01
CA THR A 24 20.13 15.48 -31.91
C THR A 24 21.27 14.59 -31.42
N TYR A 25 20.93 13.55 -30.66
CA TYR A 25 21.87 12.49 -30.33
C TYR A 25 21.97 11.48 -31.48
N PRO A 26 23.18 10.99 -31.83
CA PRO A 26 23.29 9.82 -32.70
C PRO A 26 22.61 8.62 -32.01
N LYS A 27 21.76 7.91 -32.77
CA LYS A 27 21.01 6.76 -32.25
C LYS A 27 22.00 5.66 -31.82
N PRO A 28 21.90 5.13 -30.59
CA PRO A 28 22.66 3.95 -30.20
C PRO A 28 22.27 2.77 -31.10
N PRO A 29 23.20 1.83 -31.38
CA PRO A 29 22.87 0.61 -32.10
C PRO A 29 21.71 -0.10 -31.39
N GLY A 30 20.73 -0.57 -32.17
CA GLY A 30 19.52 -1.22 -31.66
C GLY A 30 19.86 -2.41 -30.76
N PRO A 31 18.96 -2.77 -29.82
CA PRO A 31 19.21 -3.85 -28.89
C PRO A 31 19.58 -5.14 -29.65
N ALA A 32 20.52 -5.88 -29.09
CA ALA A 32 20.80 -7.24 -29.51
C ALA A 32 19.47 -8.00 -29.60
N VAL A 33 19.31 -8.75 -30.69
CA VAL A 33 18.16 -9.60 -30.99
C VAL A 33 17.60 -10.22 -29.70
N GLU A 34 16.31 -9.97 -29.50
CA GLU A 34 15.51 -10.48 -28.42
C GLU A 34 15.66 -12.00 -28.35
N GLN A 35 16.39 -12.47 -27.34
CA GLN A 35 16.10 -13.78 -26.77
C GLN A 35 14.74 -13.61 -26.07
N GLN A 36 13.68 -13.77 -26.85
CA GLN A 36 12.35 -14.10 -26.35
C GLN A 36 12.47 -15.41 -25.59
N ASP A 37 12.91 -15.36 -24.33
CA ASP A 37 12.44 -16.35 -23.37
C ASP A 37 11.00 -16.00 -23.05
N GLN A 38 10.16 -16.62 -23.85
CA GLN A 38 8.72 -16.62 -23.75
C GLN A 38 8.32 -17.05 -22.35
N THR A 39 7.52 -16.18 -21.73
CA THR A 39 6.29 -16.57 -21.05
C THR A 39 6.43 -17.61 -19.93
N SER A 40 6.60 -17.10 -18.72
CA SER A 40 5.57 -17.40 -17.72
C SER A 40 5.13 -16.11 -17.05
N ASP A 41 4.45 -15.26 -17.83
CA ASP A 41 3.23 -14.63 -17.35
C ASP A 41 2.22 -15.75 -17.03
N ALA A 42 2.54 -16.57 -16.02
CA ALA A 42 1.52 -17.12 -15.18
C ALA A 42 0.95 -15.88 -14.50
N LYS A 43 0.02 -15.23 -15.19
CA LYS A 43 -1.05 -14.45 -14.60
C LYS A 43 -1.63 -15.38 -13.56
N SER A 44 -1.03 -15.33 -12.37
CA SER A 44 -1.50 -15.98 -11.18
C SER A 44 -2.94 -15.53 -11.13
N ILE A 45 -3.84 -16.45 -11.46
CA ILE A 45 -5.24 -16.26 -11.20
C ILE A 45 -5.28 -16.25 -9.68
N HIS A 46 -5.03 -15.08 -9.09
CA HIS A 46 -5.25 -14.80 -7.70
C HIS A 46 -6.77 -14.90 -7.54
N ARG A 47 -7.23 -16.15 -7.39
CA ARG A 47 -8.57 -16.42 -6.92
C ARG A 47 -8.64 -15.72 -5.59
N LEU A 48 -9.46 -14.67 -5.53
CA LEU A 48 -9.75 -13.94 -4.32
C LEU A 48 -10.37 -14.95 -3.35
N ASP A 49 -9.56 -15.45 -2.42
CA ASP A 49 -10.03 -16.31 -1.36
C ASP A 49 -10.69 -15.43 -0.30
N THR A 50 -11.95 -15.12 -0.54
CA THR A 50 -12.75 -14.25 0.33
C THR A 50 -12.87 -14.81 1.74
N VAL A 51 -12.86 -16.14 1.91
CA VAL A 51 -12.93 -16.79 3.22
C VAL A 51 -11.66 -16.53 4.03
N THR A 52 -10.49 -16.68 3.40
CA THR A 52 -9.21 -16.34 4.04
C THR A 52 -9.11 -14.84 4.33
N MET A 53 -9.52 -14.00 3.38
CA MET A 53 -9.51 -12.54 3.54
C MET A 53 -10.40 -12.08 4.72
N GLU A 54 -11.60 -12.63 4.85
CA GLU A 54 -12.47 -12.34 5.99
C GLU A 54 -11.87 -12.78 7.33
N ARG A 55 -11.24 -13.96 7.36
CA ARG A 55 -10.56 -14.46 8.56
C ARG A 55 -9.42 -13.55 8.97
N GLU A 56 -8.57 -13.17 8.01
CA GLU A 56 -7.44 -12.25 8.24
C GLU A 56 -7.94 -10.88 8.73
N ALA A 57 -9.03 -10.36 8.17
CA ALA A 57 -9.65 -9.10 8.61
C ALA A 57 -10.20 -9.18 10.04
N ARG A 58 -10.88 -10.28 10.40
CA ARG A 58 -11.34 -10.52 11.78
C ARG A 58 -10.18 -10.60 12.76
N GLU A 59 -9.11 -11.28 12.40
CA GLU A 59 -7.90 -11.39 13.22
C GLU A 59 -7.21 -10.03 13.42
N LEU A 60 -7.07 -9.25 12.35
CA LEU A 60 -6.52 -7.90 12.41
C LEU A 60 -7.32 -7.01 13.37
N SER A 61 -8.65 -7.04 13.27
CA SER A 61 -9.54 -6.28 14.15
C SER A 61 -9.38 -6.67 15.62
N ALA A 62 -9.31 -7.98 15.91
CA ALA A 62 -9.11 -8.46 17.27
C ALA A 62 -7.78 -8.01 17.86
N LEU A 63 -6.69 -8.12 17.10
CA LEU A 63 -5.36 -7.66 17.54
C LEU A 63 -5.34 -6.14 17.74
N ALA A 64 -5.87 -5.37 16.79
CA ALA A 64 -5.91 -3.91 16.87
C ALA A 64 -6.70 -3.42 18.11
N THR A 65 -7.79 -4.10 18.45
CA THR A 65 -8.60 -3.78 19.63
C THR A 65 -7.86 -4.02 20.96
N SER A 66 -6.85 -4.90 20.98
CA SER A 66 -6.03 -5.15 22.17
C SER A 66 -4.94 -4.10 22.42
N ILE A 67 -4.50 -3.37 21.38
CA ILE A 67 -3.39 -2.41 21.46
C ILE A 67 -3.61 -1.29 22.49
N PRO A 68 -4.80 -0.66 22.62
CA PRO A 68 -5.02 0.36 23.65
C PRO A 68 -4.75 -0.14 25.07
N ALA A 69 -5.09 -1.40 25.38
CA ALA A 69 -4.80 -1.99 26.69
C ALA A 69 -3.30 -2.17 26.92
N ASP A 70 -2.57 -2.61 25.90
CA ASP A 70 -1.11 -2.72 25.94
C ASP A 70 -0.45 -1.34 26.17
N VAL A 71 -0.95 -0.29 25.51
CA VAL A 71 -0.48 1.10 25.71
C VAL A 71 -0.72 1.58 27.15
N GLU A 72 -1.87 1.24 27.74
CA GLU A 72 -2.16 1.58 29.14
C GLU A 72 -1.21 0.87 30.12
N GLN A 73 -0.74 -0.35 29.78
CA GLN A 73 0.29 -1.04 30.54
C GLN A 73 1.66 -0.37 30.38
N LEU A 74 2.03 0.04 29.15
CA LEU A 74 3.27 0.80 28.91
C LEU A 74 3.30 2.09 29.73
N LYS A 75 2.18 2.82 29.79
CA LYS A 75 2.06 4.06 30.58
C LYS A 75 2.33 3.83 32.08
N LYS A 76 2.10 2.61 32.58
CA LYS A 76 2.39 2.20 33.96
C LYS A 76 3.82 1.67 34.15
N GLY A 77 4.66 1.76 33.12
CA GLY A 77 6.03 1.23 33.13
C GLY A 77 6.12 -0.28 32.95
N LEU A 78 5.02 -0.95 32.56
CA LEU A 78 4.99 -2.38 32.27
C LEU A 78 5.10 -2.56 30.76
N LEU A 79 6.14 -3.26 30.28
CA LEU A 79 6.25 -3.62 28.86
C LEU A 79 5.58 -4.99 28.64
N PRO A 80 4.43 -5.07 27.96
CA PRO A 80 3.80 -6.33 27.59
C PRO A 80 4.72 -7.00 26.57
N SER A 81 5.19 -8.20 26.88
CA SER A 81 6.14 -8.93 26.04
C SER A 81 5.58 -9.23 24.64
N ASP A 82 4.26 -9.30 24.51
CA ASP A 82 3.54 -9.63 23.29
C ASP A 82 3.07 -8.40 22.49
N ALA A 83 3.20 -7.18 23.02
CA ALA A 83 2.76 -5.96 22.34
C ALA A 83 3.46 -5.76 20.98
N VAL A 84 4.78 -6.01 20.94
CA VAL A 84 5.58 -5.91 19.71
C VAL A 84 5.15 -6.96 18.69
N ASP A 85 4.91 -8.19 19.14
CA ASP A 85 4.48 -9.29 18.27
C ASP A 85 3.07 -9.06 17.70
N LYS A 86 2.14 -8.54 18.52
CA LYS A 86 0.81 -8.13 18.07
C LYS A 86 0.90 -7.08 16.97
N LEU A 87 1.72 -6.04 17.15
CA LEU A 87 1.93 -5.00 16.14
C LEU A 87 2.53 -5.55 14.84
N ARG A 88 3.54 -6.42 14.95
CA ARG A 88 4.14 -7.08 13.78
C ARG A 88 3.14 -7.94 13.02
N ARG A 89 2.24 -8.61 13.74
CA ARG A 89 1.18 -9.43 13.14
C ARG A 89 0.10 -8.58 12.47
N ILE A 90 -0.30 -7.46 13.07
CA ILE A 90 -1.18 -6.46 12.44
C ILE A 90 -0.56 -5.96 11.12
N GLU A 91 0.72 -5.60 11.12
CA GLU A 91 1.42 -5.15 9.91
C GLU A 91 1.35 -6.22 8.82
N LYS A 92 1.67 -7.48 9.15
CA LYS A 92 1.63 -8.59 8.21
C LYS A 92 0.23 -8.78 7.61
N LEU A 93 -0.80 -8.85 8.44
CA LEU A 93 -2.19 -9.00 7.99
C LEU A 93 -2.62 -7.82 7.11
N SER A 94 -2.27 -6.59 7.48
CA SER A 94 -2.62 -5.40 6.70
C SER A 94 -2.00 -5.41 5.29
N LYS A 95 -0.76 -5.91 5.16
CA LYS A 95 -0.08 -6.06 3.87
C LYS A 95 -0.73 -7.14 3.02
N GLN A 96 -1.06 -8.29 3.63
CA GLN A 96 -1.73 -9.40 2.93
C GLN A 96 -3.11 -8.98 2.40
N LEU A 97 -3.93 -8.35 3.24
CA LEU A 97 -5.25 -7.87 2.84
C LEU A 97 -5.16 -6.83 1.71
N ARG A 98 -4.21 -5.88 1.80
CA ARG A 98 -3.99 -4.88 0.74
C ARG A 98 -3.58 -5.54 -0.59
N ALA A 99 -2.70 -6.53 -0.55
CA ALA A 99 -2.25 -7.26 -1.74
C ALA A 99 -3.39 -8.10 -2.35
N GLN A 100 -4.30 -8.64 -1.54
CA GLN A 100 -5.47 -9.37 -2.03
C GLN A 100 -6.52 -8.43 -2.64
N ILE A 101 -6.76 -7.25 -2.04
CA ILE A 101 -7.75 -6.27 -2.54
C ILE A 101 -7.28 -5.61 -3.86
N ARG A 102 -5.98 -5.35 -4.00
CA ARG A 102 -5.36 -4.84 -5.23
C ARG A 102 -4.43 -5.93 -5.80
N PRO A 103 -4.97 -6.90 -6.56
CA PRO A 103 -4.17 -7.94 -7.19
C PRO A 103 -3.21 -7.37 -8.24
#